data_AF-A0A8J7T4J3-F1
#
_entry.id   AF-A0A8J7T4J3-F1
#
_cell.length_a   1.000
_cell.length_b   1.000
_cell.length_c   1.000
_cell.angle_alpha   90.00
_cell.angle_beta   90.00
_cell.angle_gamma   90.00
#
_symmetry.space_group_name_H-M   'P 1'
#
loop_
_entity.id
_entity.type
_entity.pdbx_description
1 polymer ?
#
loop_
_entity_poly.entity_id
_entity_poly.type
_entity_poly.pdbx_seq_one_letter_code
_entity_poly.pdbx_strand_id
1 'polypeptide(L)' 'FKEKGLSLRITRDFYCEKIVAEEEFLEHLGSCTVANLVGEKTIGVCESVEPESANSKRKIAGIPHLQVYKM' A
#
# COMPACT_ATOMS: atom_id res chain seq x y z
N PHE A 1 -0.47 -7.27 13.64
CA PHE A 1 -1.33 -8.18 12.84
C PHE A 1 -0.84 -9.62 13.01
N LYS A 2 -1.73 -10.57 13.28
CA LYS A 2 -1.40 -12.00 13.40
C LYS A 2 -2.36 -12.83 12.55
N GLU A 3 -1.85 -13.73 11.72
CA GLU A 3 -2.67 -14.62 10.88
C GLU A 3 -1.90 -15.91 10.58
N LYS A 4 -2.53 -17.08 10.81
CA LYS A 4 -1.97 -18.41 10.48
C LYS A 4 -0.52 -18.64 10.94
N GLY A 5 -0.16 -18.13 12.13
CA GLY A 5 1.20 -18.25 12.68
C GLY A 5 2.19 -17.17 12.21
N LEU A 6 1.80 -16.32 11.26
CA LEU A 6 2.59 -15.17 10.82
C LEU A 6 2.23 -13.93 11.63
N SER A 7 3.23 -13.11 11.98
CA SER A 7 3.03 -11.83 12.66
C SER A 7 3.61 -10.68 11.84
N LEU A 8 2.76 -9.74 11.44
CA LEU A 8 3.17 -8.48 10.83
C LEU A 8 3.10 -7.37 11.90
N ARG A 9 4.24 -6.72 12.15
CA ARG A 9 4.36 -5.57 13.03
C ARG A 9 4.56 -4.32 12.18
N ILE A 10 3.55 -3.46 12.14
CA ILE A 10 3.69 -2.13 11.55
C ILE A 10 4.33 -1.23 12.60
N THR A 11 5.56 -0.81 12.35
CA THR A 11 6.27 0.19 13.17
C THR A 11 6.40 1.47 12.38
N ARG A 12 6.46 2.62 13.09
CA ARG A 12 6.77 3.89 12.43
C ARG A 12 8.12 3.82 11.72
N ASP A 13 9.11 3.22 12.37
CA ASP A 13 10.47 3.10 11.84
C ASP A 13 10.55 2.34 10.50
N PHE A 14 9.55 1.52 10.16
CA PHE A 14 9.51 0.78 8.90
C PHE A 14 8.50 1.38 7.89
N TYR A 15 7.38 1.94 8.35
CA TYR A 15 6.27 2.38 7.47
C TYR A 15 6.03 3.89 7.43
N CYS A 16 6.72 4.69 8.24
CA CYS A 16 6.41 6.11 8.43
C CYS A 16 7.68 6.97 8.49
N GLU A 17 8.44 6.98 7.39
CA GLU A 17 9.55 7.91 7.20
C GLU A 17 9.06 9.34 6.94
N LYS A 18 7.98 9.47 6.15
CA LYS A 18 7.40 10.77 5.77
C LYS A 18 5.88 10.68 5.68
N ILE A 19 5.19 11.67 6.25
CA ILE A 19 3.77 11.90 6.00
C ILE A 19 3.69 12.87 4.83
N VAL A 20 2.99 12.47 3.77
CA VAL A 20 2.88 13.23 2.52
C VAL A 20 1.43 13.57 2.22
N ALA A 21 1.23 14.64 1.43
CA ALA A 21 -0.06 14.92 0.82
C ALA A 21 -0.36 13.89 -0.29
N GLU A 22 -1.59 13.88 -0.78
CA GLU A 22 -2.02 12.90 -1.80
C GLU A 22 -1.31 13.11 -3.13
N GLU A 23 -1.07 14.37 -3.50
CA GLU A 23 -0.37 14.76 -4.73
C GLU A 23 1.06 14.22 -4.72
N GLU A 24 1.78 14.43 -3.61
CA GLU A 24 3.13 13.92 -3.45
C GLU A 24 3.14 12.37 -3.38
N PHE A 25 2.14 11.74 -2.77
CA PHE A 25 2.00 10.29 -2.80
C PHE A 25 1.88 9.77 -4.25
N LEU A 26 1.09 10.42 -5.10
CA LEU A 26 0.94 10.04 -6.50
C LEU A 26 2.23 10.21 -7.31
N GLU A 27 3.02 11.26 -7.03
CA GLU A 27 4.34 11.43 -7.64
C GLU A 27 5.29 10.27 -7.27
N HIS A 28 5.33 9.89 -5.99
CA HIS A 28 6.13 8.74 -5.53
C HIS A 28 5.62 7.42 -6.11
N LEU A 29 4.30 7.22 -6.13
CA LEU A 29 3.69 6.03 -6.72
C LEU A 29 3.98 5.93 -8.22
N GLY A 30 4.00 7.05 -8.94
CA GLY A 30 4.31 7.11 -10.36
C GLY A 30 5.79 6.84 -10.69
N SER A 31 6.70 7.18 -9.79
CA SER A 31 8.16 7.05 -10.00
C SER A 31 8.77 5.78 -9.40
N CYS A 32 8.07 5.08 -8.52
CA CYS A 32 8.57 3.86 -7.90
C CYS A 32 8.55 2.65 -8.86
N THR A 33 9.44 1.69 -8.63
CA THR A 33 9.42 0.37 -9.30
C THR A 33 8.59 -0.65 -8.53
N VAL A 34 8.48 -0.49 -7.20
CA VAL A 34 7.70 -1.36 -6.32
C VAL A 34 6.97 -0.51 -5.28
N ALA A 35 5.68 -0.74 -5.12
CA ALA A 35 4.87 -0.12 -4.06
C ALA A 35 4.20 -1.18 -3.20
N ASN A 36 4.42 -1.10 -1.88
CA ASN A 36 3.74 -1.93 -0.88
C ASN A 36 2.69 -1.07 -0.17
N LEU A 37 1.46 -1.09 -0.68
CA LEU A 37 0.38 -0.28 -0.17
C LEU A 37 -0.36 -1.03 0.94
N VAL A 38 -0.59 -0.32 2.05
CA VAL A 38 -1.26 -0.85 3.24
C VAL A 38 -2.33 0.13 3.71
N GLY A 39 -3.54 -0.39 3.91
CA GLY A 39 -4.70 0.37 4.38
C GLY A 39 -5.56 0.94 3.26
N GLU A 40 -6.82 1.27 3.59
CA GLU A 40 -7.82 1.71 2.62
C GLU A 40 -7.43 3.01 1.90
N LYS A 41 -6.80 3.97 2.60
CA LYS A 41 -6.50 5.29 2.04
C LYS A 41 -5.51 5.22 0.87
N THR A 42 -4.35 4.60 1.09
CA THR A 42 -3.28 4.53 0.06
C THR A 42 -3.72 3.66 -1.12
N ILE A 43 -4.46 2.59 -0.85
CA ILE A 43 -5.00 1.71 -1.89
C ILE A 43 -6.10 2.42 -2.69
N GLY A 44 -7.00 3.16 -2.04
CA GLY A 44 -8.06 3.90 -2.72
C GLY A 44 -7.51 4.98 -3.67
N VAL A 45 -6.43 5.66 -3.28
CA VAL A 45 -5.75 6.62 -4.16
C VAL A 45 -5.06 5.90 -5.33
N CYS A 46 -4.49 4.72 -5.12
CA CYS A 46 -3.94 3.91 -6.22
C CYS A 46 -5.04 3.44 -7.19
N GLU A 47 -6.17 2.96 -6.67
CA GLU A 47 -7.30 2.47 -7.48
C GLU A 47 -7.95 3.61 -8.31
N SER A 48 -7.81 4.87 -7.91
CA SER A 48 -8.33 6.01 -8.68
C SER A 48 -7.54 6.29 -9.96
N VAL A 49 -6.25 5.90 -9.99
CA VAL A 49 -5.35 6.10 -11.14
C VAL A 49 -5.03 4.79 -11.88
N GLU A 50 -5.09 3.65 -11.20
CA GLU A 50 -4.90 2.31 -11.76
C GLU A 50 -6.08 1.40 -11.38
N PRO A 51 -7.28 1.56 -11.99
CA PRO A 51 -8.50 0.86 -11.56
C PRO A 51 -8.39 -0.67 -11.58
N GLU A 52 -7.54 -1.24 -12.44
CA GLU A 52 -7.32 -2.68 -12.51
C GLU A 52 -6.61 -3.26 -11.27
N SER A 53 -5.94 -2.42 -10.48
CA SER A 53 -5.28 -2.84 -9.24
C SER A 53 -6.27 -3.37 -8.20
N ALA A 54 -7.55 -2.97 -8.28
CA ALA A 54 -8.61 -3.42 -7.39
C ALA A 54 -8.78 -4.95 -7.39
N ASN A 55 -8.54 -5.61 -8.53
CA ASN A 55 -8.64 -7.06 -8.67
C ASN A 55 -7.56 -7.82 -7.87
N SER A 56 -6.47 -7.14 -7.53
CA SER A 56 -5.32 -7.72 -6.83
C SER A 56 -5.29 -7.40 -5.33
N LYS A 57 -6.26 -6.61 -4.84
CA LYS A 57 -6.38 -6.26 -3.42
C LYS A 57 -6.65 -7.50 -2.57
N ARG A 58 -5.87 -7.65 -1.49
CA ARG A 58 -6.04 -8.74 -0.51
C ARG A 58 -6.19 -8.16 0.89
N LYS A 59 -6.64 -9.00 1.82
CA LYS A 59 -6.63 -8.69 3.24
C LYS A 59 -5.61 -9.57 3.96
N ILE A 60 -4.75 -8.96 4.78
CA ILE A 60 -3.83 -9.66 5.69
C ILE A 60 -4.21 -9.25 7.10
N ALA A 61 -4.61 -10.21 7.92
CA ALA A 61 -5.19 -9.97 9.26
C ALA A 61 -6.30 -8.90 9.27
N GLY A 62 -7.15 -8.90 8.25
CA GLY A 62 -8.26 -7.96 8.09
C GLY A 62 -7.88 -6.58 7.55
N ILE A 63 -6.60 -6.28 7.37
CA ILE A 63 -6.13 -5.01 6.79
C ILE A 63 -5.98 -5.14 5.27
N PRO A 64 -6.41 -4.16 4.47
CA PRO A 64 -6.16 -4.13 3.04
C PRO A 64 -4.67 -4.02 2.70
N HIS A 65 -4.23 -4.81 1.73
CA HIS A 65 -2.89 -4.81 1.17
C HIS A 65 -2.95 -4.90 -0.36
N LEU A 66 -2.05 -4.18 -1.02
CA LEU A 66 -1.82 -4.22 -2.46
C LEU A 66 -0.32 -4.06 -2.72
N GLN A 67 0.22 -4.92 -3.58
CA GLN A 67 1.60 -4.80 -4.05
C GLN A 67 1.59 -4.52 -5.54
N VAL A 68 2.29 -3.46 -5.95
CA VAL A 68 2.42 -3.04 -7.35
C VAL A 68 3.87 -3.19 -7.78
N TYR A 69 4.09 -3.79 -8.95
CA TYR A 69 5.39 -3.89 -9.60
C TYR A 69 5.32 -3.16 -10.94
N LYS A 70 6.16 -2.15 -11.12
CA LYS A 70 6.25 -1.33 -12.33
C LYS A 70 7.57 -1.64 -13.04
N MET A 71 7.50 -1.83 -14.36
CA MET A 71 8.65 -2.06 -15.23
C MET A 71 9.21 -0.75 -15.76
#